data_AF-A0A7V7DF07-F1
#
_entry.id   AF-A0A7V7DF07-F1
#
_cell.length_a   1.000
_cell.length_b   1.000
_cell.length_c   1.000
_cell.angle_alpha   90.00
_cell.angle_beta   90.00
_cell.angle_gamma   90.00
#
_symmetry.space_group_name_H-M   'P 1'
#
loop_
_entity.id
_entity.type
_entity.pdbx_description
1 polymer ?
#
loop_
_entity_poly.entity_id
_entity_poly.type
_entity_poly.pdbx_seq_one_letter_code
_entity_poly.pdbx_strand_id
1 'polypeptide(L)'
;MIVALMLLFIDFSNDLITAAALLGAGISMGFGAIGSGIGSGFPAGEACIGTARQPELAGSITTNMLIGSAVCQTPAIFSMVVALMLMFMKFSHAPLNPTWAALIGAGISTGLAAIGSGIGGGMAAGGSCEGISRQPRSVGQVTTIMLVGQAVAQTPSIFGLLVSFILMFKAFPEATTVSAAMALLGAGISMGFGGIGPGIGNGMAAESAAKWVARNLEKTGDLMRTMLVGQAVSQSTAIYAMVISLVLIFVV
;
A
#
# COMPACT_ATOMS: atom_id res chain seq x y z
N MET A 1 11.33 9.52 -17.02
CA MET A 1 11.59 9.81 -18.44
C MET A 1 10.37 9.51 -19.31
N ILE A 2 9.81 8.29 -19.30
CA ILE A 2 8.65 7.91 -20.15
C ILE A 2 7.41 8.79 -19.90
N VAL A 3 7.01 9.01 -18.64
CA VAL A 3 5.84 9.86 -18.31
C VAL A 3 6.04 11.33 -18.71
N ALA A 4 7.24 11.88 -18.48
CA ALA A 4 7.57 13.24 -18.89
C ALA A 4 7.60 13.41 -20.42
N LEU A 5 8.04 12.36 -21.15
CA LEU A 5 7.97 12.31 -22.61
C LEU A 5 6.51 12.22 -23.08
N MET A 6 5.66 11.42 -22.41
CA MET A 6 4.25 11.27 -22.74
C MET A 6 3.43 12.53 -22.49
N LEU A 7 3.67 13.24 -21.38
CA LEU A 7 3.01 14.52 -21.09
C LEU A 7 3.31 15.60 -22.15
N LEU A 8 4.41 15.45 -22.90
CA LEU A 8 4.80 16.36 -23.99
C LEU A 8 4.01 16.11 -25.29
N PHE A 9 3.31 14.97 -25.40
CA PHE A 9 2.53 14.57 -26.58
C PHE A 9 1.02 14.43 -26.30
N ILE A 10 0.55 14.77 -25.11
CA ILE A 10 -0.87 14.68 -24.74
C ILE A 10 -1.49 16.08 -24.78
N ASP A 11 -2.41 16.29 -25.72
CA ASP A 11 -3.34 17.42 -25.70
C ASP A 11 -4.41 17.16 -24.64
N PHE A 12 -4.28 17.79 -23.47
CA PHE A 12 -5.32 17.75 -22.45
C PHE A 12 -6.46 18.69 -22.83
N SER A 13 -7.69 18.17 -22.82
CA SER A 13 -8.89 19.01 -22.88
C SER A 13 -8.93 19.97 -21.69
N ASN A 14 -9.31 21.23 -21.91
CA ASN A 14 -9.47 22.27 -20.88
C ASN A 14 -10.68 22.05 -19.95
N ASP A 15 -11.01 20.80 -19.67
CA ASP A 15 -12.14 20.41 -18.83
C ASP A 15 -11.69 20.27 -17.37
N LEU A 16 -12.47 20.85 -16.45
CA LEU A 16 -12.16 20.80 -15.01
C LEU A 16 -12.10 19.36 -14.45
N ILE A 17 -12.84 18.43 -15.05
CA ILE A 17 -12.79 17.00 -14.72
C ILE A 17 -11.40 16.42 -15.03
N THR A 18 -10.81 16.80 -16.17
CA THR A 18 -9.45 16.36 -16.56
C THR A 18 -8.42 16.91 -15.58
N ALA A 19 -8.57 18.17 -15.15
CA ALA A 19 -7.70 18.75 -14.12
C ALA A 19 -7.79 17.98 -12.78
N ALA A 20 -9.00 17.61 -12.34
CA ALA A 20 -9.20 16.81 -11.14
C ALA A 20 -8.59 15.41 -11.26
N ALA A 21 -8.71 14.77 -12.44
CA ALA A 21 -8.11 13.46 -12.72
C ALA A 21 -6.58 13.51 -12.63
N LEU A 22 -5.95 14.53 -13.24
CA LEU A 22 -4.50 14.73 -13.21
C LEU A 22 -3.99 15.02 -11.80
N LEU A 23 -4.73 15.81 -11.02
CA LEU A 23 -4.41 16.05 -9.62
C LEU A 23 -4.50 14.75 -8.80
N GLY A 24 -5.59 13.98 -8.97
CA GLY A 24 -5.76 12.67 -8.35
C GLY A 24 -4.64 11.68 -8.72
N ALA A 25 -4.20 11.68 -9.98
CA ALA A 25 -3.10 10.85 -10.44
C ALA A 25 -1.78 11.20 -9.75
N GLY A 26 -1.46 12.49 -9.66
CA GLY A 26 -0.27 12.99 -8.97
C GLY A 26 -0.27 12.64 -7.48
N ILE A 27 -1.42 12.83 -6.81
CA ILE A 27 -1.61 12.47 -5.40
C ILE A 27 -1.41 10.96 -5.20
N SER A 28 -2.03 10.12 -6.04
CA SER A 28 -1.91 8.66 -5.96
C SER A 28 -0.46 8.21 -6.02
N MET A 29 0.25 8.58 -7.09
CA MET A 29 1.64 8.14 -7.30
C MET A 29 2.59 8.77 -6.27
N GLY A 30 2.39 10.04 -5.93
CA GLY A 30 3.22 10.75 -4.95
C GLY A 30 3.22 10.06 -3.59
N PHE A 31 2.04 9.83 -3.02
CA PHE A 31 1.93 9.16 -1.71
C PHE A 31 2.28 7.67 -1.79
N GLY A 32 1.91 6.98 -2.87
CA GLY A 32 2.24 5.57 -3.06
C GLY A 32 3.73 5.26 -3.10
N ALA A 33 4.53 6.19 -3.66
CA ALA A 33 5.98 6.06 -3.72
C ALA A 33 6.65 6.18 -2.32
N ILE A 34 6.07 6.96 -1.41
CA ILE A 34 6.67 7.20 -0.07
C ILE A 34 6.75 5.89 0.71
N GLY A 35 5.64 5.16 0.82
CA GLY A 35 5.58 3.91 1.59
C GLY A 35 6.54 2.86 1.07
N SER A 36 6.52 2.63 -0.25
CA SER A 36 7.35 1.61 -0.89
C SER A 36 8.83 1.99 -0.92
N GLY A 37 9.14 3.29 -1.08
CA GLY A 37 10.51 3.79 -1.05
C GLY A 37 11.15 3.62 0.32
N ILE A 38 10.46 4.05 1.39
CA ILE A 38 10.93 3.87 2.77
C ILE A 38 10.98 2.38 3.12
N GLY A 39 9.92 1.63 2.81
CA GLY A 39 9.81 0.21 3.12
C GLY A 39 10.89 -0.64 2.46
N SER A 40 11.20 -0.42 1.17
CA SER A 40 12.23 -1.20 0.47
C SER A 40 13.66 -0.82 0.85
N GLY A 41 13.88 0.39 1.38
CA GLY A 41 15.19 0.82 1.89
C GLY A 41 15.57 0.16 3.22
N PHE A 42 14.60 -0.12 4.09
CA PHE A 42 14.82 -0.75 5.39
C PHE A 42 15.49 -2.14 5.33
N PRO A 43 14.99 -3.13 4.54
CA PRO A 43 15.65 -4.43 4.40
C PRO A 43 17.02 -4.32 3.75
N ALA A 44 17.28 -3.33 2.90
CA ALA A 44 18.61 -3.10 2.36
C ALA A 44 19.61 -2.68 3.45
N GLY A 45 19.19 -1.82 4.39
CA GLY A 45 19.99 -1.47 5.55
C GLY A 45 20.32 -2.69 6.43
N GLU A 46 19.32 -3.49 6.77
CA GLU A 46 19.52 -4.73 7.55
C GLU A 46 20.35 -5.77 6.79
N ALA A 47 20.22 -5.86 5.47
CA ALA A 47 21.05 -6.73 4.63
C ALA A 47 22.52 -6.30 4.65
N CYS A 48 22.84 -5.01 4.63
CA CYS A 48 24.20 -4.51 4.78
C CYS A 48 24.79 -4.89 6.14
N ILE A 49 24.04 -4.69 7.22
CA ILE A 49 24.47 -5.07 8.58
C ILE A 49 24.66 -6.59 8.67
N GLY A 50 23.72 -7.37 8.13
CA GLY A 50 23.79 -8.82 8.13
C GLY A 50 24.98 -9.36 7.32
N THR A 51 25.23 -8.77 6.15
CA THR A 51 26.37 -9.15 5.29
C THR A 51 27.71 -8.78 5.93
N ALA A 52 27.79 -7.64 6.60
CA ALA A 52 28.99 -7.26 7.35
C ALA A 52 29.29 -8.23 8.51
N ARG A 53 28.24 -8.76 9.15
CA ARG A 53 28.38 -9.77 10.22
C ARG A 53 28.73 -11.16 9.69
N GLN A 54 28.14 -11.58 8.57
CA GLN A 54 28.32 -12.90 7.98
C GLN A 54 28.49 -12.80 6.46
N PRO A 55 29.70 -12.47 5.96
CA PRO A 55 29.96 -12.25 4.54
C PRO A 55 29.67 -13.48 3.67
N GLU A 56 29.87 -14.68 4.23
CA GLU A 56 29.63 -15.97 3.56
C GLU A 56 28.16 -16.17 3.16
N LEU A 57 27.23 -15.43 3.79
CA LEU A 57 25.79 -15.54 3.55
C LEU A 57 25.24 -14.39 2.71
N ALA A 58 26.11 -13.54 2.15
CA ALA A 58 25.71 -12.39 1.34
C ALA A 58 24.65 -12.78 0.29
N GLY A 59 24.87 -13.87 -0.45
CA GLY A 59 23.93 -14.34 -1.47
C GLY A 59 22.53 -14.67 -0.93
N SER A 60 22.45 -15.39 0.20
CA SER A 60 21.17 -15.74 0.83
C SER A 60 20.45 -14.52 1.41
N ILE A 61 21.20 -13.61 2.06
CA ILE A 61 20.65 -12.36 2.63
C ILE A 61 20.15 -11.45 1.50
N THR A 62 20.93 -11.27 0.43
CA THR A 62 20.53 -10.48 -0.74
C THR A 62 19.30 -11.07 -1.41
N THR A 63 19.22 -12.39 -1.57
CA THR A 63 18.04 -13.04 -2.15
C THR A 63 16.80 -12.78 -1.29
N ASN A 64 16.91 -12.96 0.03
CA ASN A 64 15.80 -12.70 0.94
C ASN A 64 15.37 -11.22 0.95
N MET A 65 16.35 -10.31 0.95
CA MET A 65 16.12 -8.87 0.82
C MET A 65 15.35 -8.56 -0.47
N LEU A 66 15.77 -9.11 -1.62
CA LEU A 66 15.10 -8.87 -2.90
C LEU A 66 13.67 -9.40 -2.91
N ILE A 67 13.43 -10.59 -2.35
CA ILE A 67 12.07 -11.16 -2.21
C ILE A 67 11.21 -10.21 -1.36
N GLY A 68 11.68 -9.82 -0.18
CA GLY A 68 10.94 -8.94 0.73
C GLY A 68 10.70 -7.55 0.14
N SER A 69 11.70 -6.97 -0.52
CA SER A 69 11.61 -5.66 -1.18
C SER A 69 10.70 -5.66 -2.41
N ALA A 70 10.66 -6.76 -3.18
CA ALA A 70 9.75 -6.88 -4.31
C ALA A 70 8.29 -6.86 -3.85
N VAL A 71 7.99 -7.61 -2.80
CA VAL A 71 6.66 -7.64 -2.19
C VAL A 71 6.31 -6.27 -1.59
N CYS A 72 7.27 -5.58 -0.96
CA CYS A 72 7.10 -4.22 -0.43
C CYS A 72 6.71 -3.17 -1.49
N GLN A 73 7.03 -3.39 -2.77
CA GLN A 73 6.74 -2.43 -3.84
C GLN A 73 5.34 -2.56 -4.44
N THR A 74 4.59 -3.62 -4.12
CA THR A 74 3.23 -3.82 -4.65
C THR A 74 2.28 -2.64 -4.38
N PRO A 75 2.32 -1.93 -3.23
CA PRO A 75 1.44 -0.79 -3.01
C PRO A 75 1.75 0.40 -3.92
N ALA A 76 3.03 0.64 -4.24
CA ALA A 76 3.39 1.66 -5.24
C ALA A 76 2.92 1.27 -6.64
N ILE A 77 2.94 -0.02 -6.98
CA ILE A 77 2.38 -0.51 -8.25
C ILE A 77 0.88 -0.23 -8.30
N PHE A 78 0.13 -0.46 -7.21
CA PHE A 78 -1.30 -0.13 -7.14
C PHE A 78 -1.55 1.36 -7.35
N SER A 79 -0.79 2.23 -6.67
CA SER A 79 -0.87 3.68 -6.84
C SER A 79 -0.52 4.15 -8.25
N MET A 80 0.51 3.54 -8.86
CA MET A 80 0.92 3.81 -10.24
C MET A 80 -0.18 3.43 -11.22
N VAL A 81 -0.77 2.25 -11.06
CA VAL A 81 -1.86 1.76 -11.91
C VAL A 81 -3.08 2.69 -11.82
N VAL A 82 -3.46 3.15 -10.63
CA VAL A 82 -4.53 4.15 -10.46
C VAL A 82 -4.16 5.49 -11.10
N ALA A 83 -2.92 5.95 -10.94
CA ALA A 83 -2.46 7.19 -11.54
C ALA A 83 -2.49 7.16 -13.07
N LEU A 84 -2.03 6.06 -13.68
CA LEU A 84 -2.09 5.89 -15.13
C LEU A 84 -3.54 5.81 -15.63
N MET A 85 -4.41 5.10 -14.91
CA MET A 85 -5.84 5.07 -15.28
C MET A 85 -6.47 6.46 -15.22
N LEU A 86 -6.25 7.24 -14.16
CA LEU A 86 -6.76 8.61 -14.06
C LEU A 86 -6.20 9.51 -15.16
N MET A 87 -4.97 9.29 -15.61
CA MET A 87 -4.33 10.06 -16.68
C MET A 87 -4.87 9.72 -18.08
N PHE A 88 -5.19 8.46 -18.34
CA PHE A 88 -5.54 7.98 -19.69
C PHE A 88 -7.03 7.71 -19.92
N MET A 89 -7.83 7.59 -18.86
CA MET A 89 -9.27 7.41 -19.00
C MET A 89 -9.97 8.73 -19.35
N LYS A 90 -10.93 8.67 -20.28
CA LYS A 90 -11.74 9.82 -20.66
C LYS A 90 -13.01 9.88 -19.81
N PHE A 91 -13.12 10.94 -19.02
CA PHE A 91 -14.28 11.20 -18.16
C PHE A 91 -15.24 12.26 -18.75
N SER A 92 -15.06 12.62 -20.02
CA SER A 92 -15.74 13.75 -20.69
C SER A 92 -17.28 13.68 -20.71
N HIS A 93 -17.85 12.50 -20.49
CA HIS A 93 -19.30 12.28 -20.52
C HIS A 93 -19.93 12.31 -19.12
N ALA A 94 -19.11 12.39 -18.06
CA ALA A 94 -19.58 12.41 -16.70
C ALA A 94 -19.92 13.85 -16.26
N PRO A 95 -20.93 14.05 -15.41
CA PRO A 95 -21.24 15.35 -14.86
C PRO A 95 -20.06 15.85 -14.02
N LEU A 96 -19.79 17.16 -14.03
CA LEU A 96 -18.69 17.73 -13.23
C LEU A 96 -18.85 17.39 -11.74
N ASN A 97 -20.01 17.72 -11.17
CA ASN A 97 -20.37 17.43 -9.79
C ASN A 97 -21.24 16.16 -9.73
N PRO A 98 -20.85 15.10 -8.99
CA PRO A 98 -19.75 15.01 -8.01
C PRO A 98 -18.44 14.36 -8.52
N THR A 99 -18.32 14.07 -9.81
CA THR A 99 -17.22 13.29 -10.40
C THR A 99 -15.83 13.83 -10.08
N TRP A 100 -15.62 15.15 -10.10
CA TRP A 100 -14.30 15.73 -9.79
C TRP A 100 -13.77 15.26 -8.42
N ALA A 101 -14.65 15.17 -7.43
CA ALA A 101 -14.30 14.78 -6.07
C ALA A 101 -14.07 13.27 -5.95
N ALA A 102 -14.80 12.46 -6.74
CA ALA A 102 -14.57 11.02 -6.84
C ALA A 102 -13.16 10.72 -7.38
N LEU A 103 -12.72 11.44 -8.42
CA LEU A 103 -11.41 11.23 -9.04
C LEU A 103 -10.25 11.61 -8.10
N ILE A 104 -10.38 12.73 -7.39
CA ILE A 104 -9.40 13.11 -6.37
C ILE A 104 -9.45 12.13 -5.18
N GLY A 105 -10.64 11.76 -4.72
CA GLY A 105 -10.85 10.77 -3.66
C GLY A 105 -10.24 9.41 -4.00
N ALA A 106 -10.35 8.97 -5.26
CA ALA A 106 -9.72 7.76 -5.75
C ALA A 106 -8.19 7.86 -5.67
N GLY A 107 -7.60 8.99 -6.04
CA GLY A 107 -6.17 9.21 -5.89
C GLY A 107 -5.70 9.15 -4.43
N ILE A 108 -6.43 9.84 -3.54
CA ILE A 108 -6.13 9.89 -2.09
C ILE A 108 -6.21 8.50 -1.46
N SER A 109 -7.27 7.75 -1.78
CA SER A 109 -7.53 6.43 -1.22
C SER A 109 -6.38 5.45 -1.44
N THR A 110 -6.00 5.20 -2.70
CA THR A 110 -4.90 4.27 -3.00
C THR A 110 -3.55 4.84 -2.57
N GLY A 111 -3.30 6.13 -2.81
CA GLY A 111 -2.02 6.77 -2.49
C GLY A 111 -1.66 6.70 -1.01
N LEU A 112 -2.57 7.11 -0.13
CA LEU A 112 -2.31 7.11 1.31
C LEU A 112 -2.33 5.70 1.91
N ALA A 113 -3.24 4.82 1.48
CA ALA A 113 -3.29 3.45 1.98
C ALA A 113 -2.02 2.64 1.64
N ALA A 114 -1.36 3.00 0.54
CA ALA A 114 -0.08 2.41 0.15
C ALA A 114 1.08 2.77 1.09
N ILE A 115 1.02 3.90 1.81
CA ILE A 115 2.09 4.34 2.72
C ILE A 115 2.33 3.29 3.80
N GLY A 116 1.29 2.96 4.56
CA GLY A 116 1.41 2.03 5.67
C GLY A 116 1.78 0.63 5.23
N SER A 117 1.18 0.15 4.15
CA SER A 117 1.43 -1.19 3.59
C SER A 117 2.87 -1.33 3.09
N GLY A 118 3.42 -0.30 2.44
CA GLY A 118 4.80 -0.27 2.00
C GLY A 118 5.78 -0.29 3.17
N ILE A 119 5.63 0.62 4.13
CA ILE A 119 6.52 0.68 5.30
C ILE A 119 6.47 -0.63 6.08
N GLY A 120 5.27 -1.12 6.39
CA GLY A 120 5.09 -2.35 7.16
C GLY A 120 5.65 -3.59 6.44
N GLY A 121 5.48 -3.67 5.12
CA GLY A 121 6.11 -4.72 4.32
C GLY A 121 7.64 -4.69 4.40
N GLY A 122 8.22 -3.49 4.37
CA GLY A 122 9.64 -3.26 4.55
C GLY A 122 10.18 -3.72 5.90
N MET A 123 9.46 -3.41 6.99
CA MET A 123 9.82 -3.82 8.34
C MET A 123 9.88 -5.34 8.48
N ALA A 124 8.89 -6.05 7.94
CA ALA A 124 8.88 -7.51 7.91
C ALA A 124 10.10 -8.08 7.18
N ALA A 125 10.46 -7.50 6.02
CA ALA A 125 11.62 -7.89 5.24
C ALA A 125 12.94 -7.61 5.97
N GLY A 126 13.05 -6.47 6.66
CA GLY A 126 14.22 -6.13 7.48
C GLY A 126 14.40 -7.09 8.66
N GLY A 127 13.32 -7.38 9.40
CA GLY A 127 13.34 -8.38 10.46
C GLY A 127 13.71 -9.78 9.98
N SER A 128 13.30 -10.13 8.77
CA SER A 128 13.72 -11.38 8.11
C SER A 128 15.22 -11.39 7.80
N CYS A 129 15.78 -10.31 7.26
CA CYS A 129 17.21 -10.21 6.97
C CYS A 129 18.04 -10.26 8.26
N GLU A 130 17.62 -9.55 9.30
CA GLU A 130 18.27 -9.60 10.61
C GLU A 130 18.21 -11.03 11.19
N GLY A 131 17.06 -11.69 11.13
CA GLY A 131 16.88 -13.05 11.61
C GLY A 131 17.82 -14.05 10.92
N ILE A 132 17.88 -14.00 9.59
CA ILE A 132 18.77 -14.85 8.78
C ILE A 132 20.24 -14.61 9.12
N SER A 133 20.65 -13.35 9.31
CA SER A 133 22.02 -12.98 9.65
C SER A 133 22.49 -13.49 11.02
N ARG A 134 21.56 -13.90 11.88
CA ARG A 134 21.86 -14.52 13.18
C ARG A 134 21.80 -16.04 13.09
N GLN A 135 20.84 -16.58 12.32
CA GLN A 135 20.57 -18.01 12.24
C GLN A 135 20.37 -18.47 10.79
N PRO A 136 21.44 -18.86 10.08
CA PRO A 136 21.38 -19.13 8.63
C PRO A 136 20.54 -20.36 8.27
N ARG A 137 20.40 -21.31 9.20
CA ARG A 137 19.56 -22.50 9.02
C ARG A 137 18.06 -22.18 8.98
N SER A 138 17.66 -20.96 9.35
CA SER A 138 16.26 -20.56 9.47
C SER A 138 15.68 -19.90 8.20
N VAL A 139 16.47 -19.71 7.14
CA VAL A 139 16.07 -18.95 5.93
C VAL A 139 14.67 -19.32 5.45
N GLY A 140 14.42 -20.60 5.14
CA GLY A 140 13.11 -21.01 4.60
C GLY A 140 11.93 -20.68 5.51
N GLN A 141 12.07 -20.91 6.82
CA GLN A 141 11.01 -20.66 7.80
C GLN A 141 10.80 -19.15 8.01
N VAL A 142 11.87 -18.37 8.12
CA VAL A 142 11.80 -16.93 8.32
C VAL A 142 11.24 -16.23 7.08
N THR A 143 11.66 -16.63 5.87
CA THR A 143 11.09 -16.11 4.62
C THR A 143 9.59 -16.43 4.52
N THR A 144 9.17 -17.63 4.94
CA THR A 144 7.74 -17.99 4.97
C THR A 144 6.95 -17.08 5.90
N ILE A 145 7.46 -16.83 7.11
CA ILE A 145 6.83 -15.93 8.08
C ILE A 145 6.79 -14.49 7.57
N MET A 146 7.88 -14.02 6.95
CA MET A 146 7.93 -12.71 6.29
C MET A 146 6.82 -12.59 5.25
N LEU A 147 6.71 -13.54 4.32
CA LEU A 147 5.71 -13.49 3.25
C LEU A 147 4.28 -13.54 3.78
N VAL A 148 4.01 -14.38 4.78
CA VAL A 148 2.69 -14.43 5.44
C VAL A 148 2.38 -13.10 6.12
N GLY A 149 3.33 -12.55 6.87
CA GLY A 149 3.17 -11.27 7.54
C GLY A 149 2.98 -10.10 6.56
N GLN A 150 3.72 -10.09 5.45
CA GLN A 150 3.57 -9.10 4.37
C GLN A 150 2.22 -9.22 3.67
N ALA A 151 1.71 -10.42 3.44
CA ALA A 151 0.40 -10.63 2.83
C ALA A 151 -0.71 -9.94 3.66
N VAL A 152 -0.65 -10.03 4.99
CA VAL A 152 -1.61 -9.37 5.88
C VAL A 152 -1.34 -7.86 5.99
N ALA A 153 -0.08 -7.43 5.99
CA ALA A 153 0.29 -6.02 6.04
C ALA A 153 -0.14 -5.25 4.77
N GLN A 154 -0.36 -5.94 3.66
CA GLN A 154 -0.75 -5.33 2.38
C GLN A 154 -2.24 -5.12 2.18
N THR A 155 -3.11 -5.80 2.93
CA THR A 155 -4.55 -5.68 2.70
C THR A 155 -5.10 -4.25 2.82
N PRO A 156 -4.54 -3.32 3.63
CA PRO A 156 -5.03 -1.94 3.65
C PRO A 156 -4.85 -1.24 2.31
N SER A 157 -3.74 -1.49 1.59
CA SER A 157 -3.55 -0.98 0.24
C SER A 157 -4.52 -1.58 -0.77
N ILE A 158 -4.92 -2.84 -0.59
CA ILE A 158 -5.95 -3.49 -1.42
C ILE A 158 -7.32 -2.86 -1.16
N PHE A 159 -7.66 -2.53 0.09
CA PHE A 159 -8.89 -1.81 0.41
C PHE A 159 -8.88 -0.39 -0.18
N GLY A 160 -7.74 0.31 -0.11
CA GLY A 160 -7.54 1.60 -0.78
C GLY A 160 -7.78 1.52 -2.29
N LEU A 161 -7.19 0.51 -2.93
CA LEU A 161 -7.36 0.23 -4.36
C LEU A 161 -8.81 -0.08 -4.73
N LEU A 162 -9.49 -0.90 -3.92
CA LEU A 162 -10.90 -1.23 -4.12
C LEU A 162 -11.77 0.03 -4.10
N VAL A 163 -11.61 0.88 -3.08
CA VAL A 163 -12.36 2.14 -2.97
C VAL A 163 -12.06 3.05 -4.17
N SER A 164 -10.80 3.14 -4.60
CA SER A 164 -10.43 3.93 -5.78
C SER A 164 -11.11 3.43 -7.05
N PHE A 165 -11.15 2.12 -7.27
CA PHE A 165 -11.84 1.54 -8.42
C PHE A 165 -13.34 1.79 -8.36
N ILE A 166 -13.96 1.68 -7.20
CA ILE A 166 -15.38 2.00 -7.05
C ILE A 166 -15.63 3.48 -7.40
N LEU A 167 -14.83 4.41 -6.89
CA LEU A 167 -14.97 5.84 -7.18
C LEU A 167 -14.73 6.18 -8.66
N MET A 168 -13.85 5.45 -9.35
CA MET A 168 -13.54 5.70 -10.76
C MET A 168 -14.56 5.09 -11.73
N PHE A 169 -15.08 3.89 -11.42
CA PHE A 169 -15.95 3.15 -12.35
C PHE A 169 -17.44 3.31 -12.06
N LYS A 170 -17.83 3.76 -10.86
CA LYS A 170 -19.23 4.04 -10.55
C LYS A 170 -19.69 5.33 -11.23
N ALA A 171 -20.80 5.26 -11.95
CA ALA A 171 -21.46 6.45 -12.48
C ALA A 171 -22.24 7.16 -11.36
N PHE A 172 -22.08 8.48 -11.27
CA PHE A 172 -22.80 9.33 -10.33
C PHE A 172 -23.73 10.28 -11.11
N PRO A 173 -25.01 10.39 -10.73
CA PRO A 173 -25.91 11.34 -11.33
C PRO A 173 -25.46 12.77 -11.02
N GLU A 174 -25.85 13.71 -11.88
CA GLU A 174 -25.54 15.12 -11.67
C GLU A 174 -26.19 15.63 -10.38
N ALA A 175 -25.37 16.21 -9.50
CA ALA A 175 -25.82 16.75 -8.22
C ALA A 175 -25.54 18.25 -8.16
N THR A 176 -26.53 19.03 -7.72
CA THR A 176 -26.38 20.46 -7.46
C THR A 176 -25.83 20.74 -6.06
N THR A 177 -25.87 19.75 -5.17
CA THR A 177 -25.39 19.86 -3.80
C THR A 177 -23.90 19.57 -3.71
N VAL A 178 -23.20 20.35 -2.88
CA VAL A 178 -21.77 20.14 -2.57
C VAL A 178 -21.58 18.89 -1.70
N SER A 179 -22.62 18.46 -0.98
CA SER A 179 -22.58 17.30 -0.08
C SER A 179 -22.21 16.01 -0.81
N ALA A 180 -22.72 15.79 -2.03
CA ALA A 180 -22.40 14.61 -2.82
C ALA A 180 -20.90 14.55 -3.17
N ALA A 181 -20.33 15.66 -3.65
CA ALA A 181 -18.90 15.74 -3.92
C ALA A 181 -18.05 15.51 -2.64
N MET A 182 -18.43 16.16 -1.54
CA MET A 182 -17.70 16.01 -0.28
C MET A 182 -17.79 14.60 0.29
N ALA A 183 -18.90 13.89 0.09
CA ALA A 183 -19.04 12.49 0.49
C ALA A 183 -18.02 11.60 -0.27
N LEU A 184 -17.90 11.76 -1.58
CA LEU A 184 -16.96 10.97 -2.39
C LEU A 184 -15.49 11.30 -2.09
N LEU A 185 -15.18 12.57 -1.85
CA LEU A 185 -13.84 12.97 -1.40
C LEU A 185 -13.54 12.40 0.00
N GLY A 186 -14.51 12.52 0.92
CA GLY A 186 -14.43 12.00 2.28
C GLY A 186 -14.28 10.48 2.33
N ALA A 187 -14.91 9.75 1.40
CA ALA A 187 -14.76 8.32 1.25
C ALA A 187 -13.29 7.95 0.94
N GLY A 188 -12.66 8.68 0.03
CA GLY A 188 -11.26 8.49 -0.32
C GLY A 188 -10.30 8.82 0.82
N ILE A 189 -10.55 9.93 1.53
CA ILE A 189 -9.77 10.36 2.70
C ILE A 189 -9.87 9.32 3.84
N SER A 190 -11.08 8.85 4.15
CA SER A 190 -11.33 7.89 5.22
C SER A 190 -10.52 6.60 4.99
N MET A 191 -10.65 5.99 3.81
CA MET A 191 -9.92 4.77 3.48
C MET A 191 -8.41 5.02 3.40
N GLY A 192 -7.99 6.11 2.74
CA GLY A 192 -6.57 6.43 2.57
C GLY A 192 -5.82 6.52 3.90
N PHE A 193 -6.29 7.37 4.82
CA PHE A 193 -5.67 7.50 6.14
C PHE A 193 -5.89 6.25 7.01
N GLY A 194 -7.07 5.64 6.93
CA GLY A 194 -7.41 4.42 7.68
C GLY A 194 -6.51 3.23 7.36
N GLY A 195 -5.87 3.23 6.18
CA GLY A 195 -4.94 2.18 5.78
C GLY A 195 -3.50 2.32 6.32
N ILE A 196 -3.10 3.51 6.79
CA ILE A 196 -1.71 3.76 7.21
C ILE A 196 -1.36 2.99 8.48
N GLY A 197 -2.16 3.15 9.54
CA GLY A 197 -1.91 2.55 10.84
C GLY A 197 -1.81 1.02 10.80
N PRO A 198 -2.83 0.32 10.27
CA PRO A 198 -2.82 -1.15 10.17
C PRO A 198 -1.69 -1.68 9.30
N GLY A 199 -1.33 -1.00 8.21
CA GLY A 199 -0.20 -1.40 7.38
C GLY A 199 1.11 -1.44 8.17
N ILE A 200 1.40 -0.38 8.93
CA ILE A 200 2.61 -0.30 9.77
C ILE A 200 2.54 -1.29 10.93
N GLY A 201 1.42 -1.33 11.66
CA GLY A 201 1.25 -2.21 12.83
C GLY A 201 1.38 -3.70 12.47
N ASN A 202 0.83 -4.10 11.33
CA ASN A 202 1.00 -5.46 10.84
C ASN A 202 2.45 -5.77 10.46
N GLY A 203 3.15 -4.80 9.88
CA GLY A 203 4.58 -4.89 9.61
C GLY A 203 5.43 -5.09 10.86
N MET A 204 5.13 -4.34 11.93
CA MET A 204 5.81 -4.49 13.24
C MET A 204 5.62 -5.89 13.84
N ALA A 205 4.41 -6.44 13.75
CA ALA A 205 4.12 -7.79 14.21
C ALA A 205 4.91 -8.84 13.39
N ALA A 206 4.94 -8.68 12.06
CA ALA A 206 5.66 -9.55 11.15
C ALA A 206 7.19 -9.47 11.33
N GLU A 207 7.72 -8.27 11.53
CA GLU A 207 9.14 -8.04 11.84
C GLU A 207 9.54 -8.79 13.10
N SER A 208 8.76 -8.61 14.18
CA SER A 208 9.02 -9.26 15.46
C SER A 208 8.93 -10.78 15.32
N ALA A 209 7.92 -11.29 14.62
CA ALA A 209 7.77 -12.73 14.37
C ALA A 209 8.97 -13.29 13.60
N ALA A 210 9.42 -12.63 12.53
CA ALA A 210 10.57 -13.05 11.75
C ALA A 210 11.86 -13.13 12.60
N LYS A 211 12.12 -12.11 13.43
CA LYS A 211 13.30 -12.07 14.33
C LYS A 211 13.28 -13.19 15.36
N TRP A 212 12.12 -13.52 15.92
CA TRP A 212 12.01 -14.52 16.98
C TRP A 212 11.88 -15.95 16.47
N VAL A 213 11.27 -16.18 15.29
CA VAL A 213 11.28 -17.49 14.63
C VAL A 213 12.71 -17.90 14.28
N ALA A 214 13.54 -16.97 13.82
CA ALA A 214 14.96 -17.24 13.58
C ALA A 214 15.69 -17.80 14.81
N ARG A 215 15.30 -17.38 16.02
CA ARG A 215 15.91 -17.80 17.29
C ARG A 215 15.33 -19.11 17.82
N ASN A 216 14.05 -19.38 17.59
CA ASN A 216 13.32 -20.53 18.14
C ASN A 216 12.44 -21.21 17.08
N LEU A 217 13.06 -22.00 16.21
CA LEU A 217 12.38 -22.66 15.07
C LEU A 217 11.27 -23.62 15.51
N GLU A 218 11.41 -24.26 16.68
CA GLU A 218 10.40 -25.15 17.26
C GLU A 218 9.10 -24.43 17.63
N LYS A 219 9.17 -23.12 17.88
CA LYS A 219 8.03 -22.27 18.27
C LYS A 219 7.43 -21.48 17.11
N THR A 220 7.79 -21.84 15.87
CA THR A 220 7.29 -21.17 14.65
C THR A 220 5.76 -21.10 14.62
N GLY A 221 5.08 -22.21 14.95
CA GLY A 221 3.62 -22.26 14.94
C GLY A 221 2.96 -21.32 15.95
N ASP A 222 3.51 -21.24 17.16
CA ASP A 222 2.98 -20.38 18.23
C ASP A 222 3.20 -18.89 17.91
N LEU A 223 4.38 -18.55 17.41
CA LEU A 223 4.72 -17.19 16.98
C LEU A 223 3.87 -16.74 15.78
N MET A 224 3.68 -17.62 14.79
CA MET A 224 2.83 -17.35 13.63
C MET A 224 1.38 -17.11 14.04
N ARG A 225 0.82 -17.93 14.92
CA ARG A 225 -0.55 -17.74 15.45
C ARG A 225 -0.67 -16.42 16.19
N THR A 226 0.28 -16.11 17.06
CA THR A 226 0.29 -14.86 17.84
C THR A 226 0.37 -13.64 16.92
N MET A 227 1.25 -13.69 15.91
CA MET A 227 1.35 -12.67 14.86
C MET A 227 0.01 -12.48 14.15
N LEU A 228 -0.59 -13.54 13.63
CA LEU A 228 -1.84 -13.46 12.87
C LEU A 228 -3.02 -12.94 13.70
N VAL A 229 -3.13 -13.35 14.96
CA VAL A 229 -4.16 -12.83 15.88
C VAL A 229 -3.95 -11.35 16.13
N GLY A 230 -2.72 -10.91 16.42
CA GLY A 230 -2.40 -9.50 16.61
C GLY A 230 -2.68 -8.66 15.35
N GLN A 231 -2.30 -9.18 14.18
CA GLN A 231 -2.57 -8.52 12.90
C GLN A 231 -4.06 -8.44 12.59
N ALA A 232 -4.84 -9.47 12.91
CA ALA A 232 -6.30 -9.45 12.75
C ALA A 232 -6.96 -8.35 13.60
N VAL A 233 -6.50 -8.16 14.84
CA VAL A 233 -6.97 -7.08 15.71
C VAL A 233 -6.56 -5.71 15.14
N SER A 234 -5.29 -5.55 14.73
CA SER A 234 -4.79 -4.31 14.13
C SER A 234 -5.51 -3.96 12.83
N GLN A 235 -6.01 -4.94 12.08
CA GLN A 235 -6.74 -4.72 10.83
C GLN A 235 -8.14 -4.12 11.00
N SER A 236 -8.75 -4.28 12.17
CA SER A 236 -10.13 -3.83 12.40
C SER A 236 -10.35 -2.35 12.06
N THR A 237 -9.38 -1.48 12.33
CA THR A 237 -9.49 -0.05 12.04
C THR A 237 -9.47 0.28 10.55
N ALA A 238 -8.74 -0.47 9.72
CA ALA A 238 -8.81 -0.36 8.27
C ALA A 238 -10.18 -0.81 7.74
N ILE A 239 -10.76 -1.86 8.33
CA ILE A 239 -12.11 -2.32 7.99
C ILE A 239 -13.14 -1.25 8.36
N TYR A 240 -13.03 -0.60 9.53
CA TYR A 240 -13.95 0.48 9.90
C TYR A 240 -13.86 1.67 8.94
N ALA A 241 -12.65 2.07 8.55
CA ALA A 241 -12.44 3.12 7.55
C ALA A 241 -13.04 2.76 6.18
N MET A 242 -12.84 1.51 5.75
CA MET A 242 -13.42 0.99 4.51
C MET A 242 -14.95 0.99 4.57
N VAL A 243 -15.55 0.55 5.67
CA VAL A 243 -17.01 0.56 5.85
C VAL A 243 -17.56 1.98 5.78
N ILE A 244 -16.94 2.95 6.45
CA ILE A 244 -17.36 4.37 6.36
C ILE A 244 -17.22 4.89 4.93
N SER A 245 -16.13 4.54 4.24
CA SER A 245 -15.94 4.87 2.83
C SER A 245 -17.06 4.32 1.94
N LEU A 246 -17.44 3.05 2.12
CA LEU A 246 -18.53 2.44 1.36
C LEU A 246 -19.89 3.08 1.68
N VAL A 247 -20.16 3.42 2.95
CA VAL A 247 -21.40 4.14 3.33
C VAL A 247 -21.46 5.50 2.63
N LEU A 248 -20.35 6.25 2.58
CA LEU A 248 -20.27 7.53 1.89
C LEU A 248 -20.42 7.42 0.37
N ILE A 249 -20.14 6.26 -0.23
CA ILE A 249 -20.24 6.05 -1.68
C ILE A 249 -21.63 5.55 -2.11
N PHE A 250 -22.25 4.70 -1.29
CA PHE A 250 -23.45 3.96 -1.69
C PHE A 250 -24.73 4.41 -0.98
N VAL A 251 -24.62 5.04 0.19
CA VAL A 251 -25.79 5.38 1.02
C VAL A 251 -26.04 6.88 1.06
N VAL A 252 -24.96 7.68 1.09
CA VAL A 252 -25.00 9.16 1.10
C VAL A 252 -24.88 9.69 -0.33
#